data_AF-A0A2Z5VKN2-F1
#
_entry.id   AF-A0A2Z5VKN2-F1
#
_cell.length_a   1.000
_cell.length_b   1.000
_cell.length_c   1.000
_cell.angle_alpha   90.00
_cell.angle_beta   90.00
_cell.angle_gamma   90.00
#
_symmetry.space_group_name_H-M   'P 1'
#
loop_
_entity.id
_entity.type
_entity.pdbx_description
1 polymer ?
#
loop_
_entity_poly.entity_id
_entity_poly.type
_entity_poly.pdbx_seq_one_letter_code
_entity_poly.pdbx_strand_id
1 'polypeptide(L)'
;MKFGKYLLDNQVSEWSRQYIDYKKLKTRLSPLISQYREYSLITTAAEKSFFETLKDEVDKVELFYLELLDDLRTDFQSLILQSYRLQQHPSAAPTFHDLNQKLHVLIKNLELVKTNFIPLNKVAIKKVCKKHAKYAGGSGSSVEIENYRITITKTIQEERAWWKKGKTIVSELLKEAKNFQWELCKMTIKHYHDMIP
;
A
#
# COMPACT_ATOMS: atom_id res chain seq x y z
N MET A 1 22.06 -5.54 -0.40
CA MET A 1 21.40 -5.09 0.86
C MET A 1 20.39 -6.14 1.34
N LYS A 2 20.27 -6.42 2.64
CA LYS A 2 19.29 -7.39 3.18
C LYS A 2 17.88 -6.75 3.15
N PHE A 3 16.93 -7.35 2.43
CA PHE A 3 15.59 -6.76 2.24
C PHE A 3 14.85 -6.40 3.54
N GLY A 4 14.99 -7.20 4.61
CA GLY A 4 14.32 -6.89 5.87
C GLY A 4 14.79 -5.55 6.48
N LYS A 5 16.06 -5.18 6.29
CA LYS A 5 16.57 -3.87 6.70
C LYS A 5 16.06 -2.78 5.74
N TYR A 6 16.13 -3.03 4.43
CA TYR A 6 15.59 -2.11 3.42
C TYR A 6 14.12 -1.77 3.64
N LEU A 7 13.28 -2.74 4.01
CA LEU A 7 11.87 -2.52 4.34
C LEU A 7 11.70 -1.55 5.51
N LEU A 8 12.45 -1.75 6.60
CA LEU A 8 12.38 -0.91 7.79
C LEU A 8 12.91 0.51 7.53
N ASP A 9 13.96 0.63 6.72
CA ASP A 9 14.59 1.92 6.42
C ASP A 9 13.76 2.76 5.43
N ASN A 10 12.83 2.16 4.68
CA ASN A 10 12.06 2.81 3.61
C ASN A 10 10.55 2.83 3.85
N GLN A 11 10.06 2.29 4.97
CA GLN A 11 8.65 2.43 5.34
C GLN A 11 8.35 3.87 5.76
N VAL A 12 7.14 4.34 5.49
CA VAL A 12 6.65 5.59 6.06
C VAL A 12 6.43 5.39 7.55
N SER A 13 7.04 6.24 8.38
CA SER A 13 7.02 6.13 9.85
C SER A 13 5.62 5.99 10.41
N GLU A 14 4.72 6.84 9.94
CA GLU A 14 3.32 6.98 10.32
C GLU A 14 2.51 5.73 9.97
N TRP A 15 2.93 4.99 8.93
CA TRP A 15 2.24 3.80 8.44
C TRP A 15 2.97 2.51 8.80
N SER A 16 4.05 2.58 9.58
CA SER A 16 4.96 1.44 9.85
C SER A 16 4.24 0.17 10.32
N ARG A 17 3.20 0.31 11.16
CA ARG A 17 2.39 -0.83 11.66
C ARG A 17 1.52 -1.50 10.59
N GLN A 18 1.26 -0.78 9.50
CA GLN A 18 0.38 -1.20 8.42
C GLN A 18 1.12 -1.92 7.29
N TYR A 19 2.45 -1.87 7.28
CA TYR A 19 3.25 -2.72 6.40
C TYR A 19 3.18 -4.20 6.84
N ILE A 20 3.44 -5.10 5.91
CA ILE A 20 3.60 -6.53 6.18
C ILE A 20 4.67 -6.73 7.26
N ASP A 21 4.32 -7.44 8.33
CA ASP A 21 5.30 -7.86 9.33
C ASP A 21 6.16 -9.01 8.78
N TYR A 22 7.14 -8.62 7.95
CA TYR A 22 8.07 -9.53 7.31
C TYR A 22 8.94 -10.29 8.33
N LYS A 23 9.12 -9.75 9.55
CA LYS A 23 9.85 -10.44 10.61
C LYS A 23 8.99 -11.56 11.18
N LYS A 24 7.75 -11.29 11.58
CA LYS A 24 6.77 -12.27 12.07
C LYS A 24 6.58 -13.41 11.07
N LEU A 25 6.40 -13.10 9.79
CA LEU A 25 6.23 -14.13 8.75
C LEU A 25 7.47 -15.03 8.61
N LYS A 26 8.69 -14.46 8.66
CA LYS A 26 9.92 -15.28 8.65
C LYS A 26 10.04 -16.15 9.90
N THR A 27 9.68 -15.62 11.07
CA THR A 27 9.71 -16.38 12.33
C THR A 27 8.76 -17.57 12.25
N ARG A 28 7.53 -17.37 11.73
CA ARG A 28 6.55 -18.44 11.50
C ARG A 28 7.00 -19.45 10.44
N LEU A 29 7.73 -18.99 9.42
CA LEU A 29 8.26 -19.87 8.37
C LEU A 29 9.47 -20.69 8.83
N SER A 30 10.21 -20.27 9.86
CA SER A 30 11.46 -20.92 10.25
C SER A 30 11.28 -22.38 10.70
N PRO A 31 10.31 -22.74 11.57
CA PRO A 31 10.08 -24.14 11.95
C PRO A 31 9.69 -25.01 10.75
N LEU A 32 8.86 -24.49 9.83
CA LEU A 32 8.49 -25.21 8.60
C LEU A 32 9.73 -25.52 7.75
N ILE A 33 10.64 -24.55 7.59
CA ILE A 33 11.89 -24.77 6.85
C ILE A 33 12.75 -25.85 7.50
N SER A 34 12.86 -25.88 8.83
CA SER A 34 13.59 -26.95 9.53
C SER A 34 12.95 -28.31 9.26
N GLN A 35 11.62 -28.40 9.38
CA GLN A 35 10.88 -29.63 9.11
C GLN A 35 11.05 -30.12 7.67
N TYR A 36 11.05 -29.20 6.68
CA TYR A 36 11.30 -29.52 5.27
C TYR A 36 12.70 -30.09 5.04
N ARG A 37 13.72 -29.59 5.76
CA ARG A 37 15.12 -30.03 5.61
C ARG A 37 15.38 -31.38 6.27
N GLU A 38 14.71 -31.64 7.38
CA GLU A 38 14.87 -32.88 8.14
C GLU A 38 14.06 -34.05 7.55
N TYR A 39 13.42 -33.86 6.38
CA TYR A 39 12.48 -34.82 5.77
C TYR A 39 11.40 -35.30 6.74
N SER A 40 11.10 -34.50 7.76
CA SER A 40 10.07 -34.79 8.74
C SER A 40 8.68 -34.66 8.12
N LEU A 41 7.71 -35.41 8.66
CA LEU A 41 6.30 -35.28 8.28
C LEU A 41 5.82 -33.88 8.66
N ILE A 42 5.65 -33.03 7.66
CA ILE A 42 5.06 -31.71 7.85
C ILE A 42 3.56 -31.89 7.99
N THR A 43 3.04 -31.40 9.11
CA THR A 43 1.60 -31.43 9.33
C THR A 43 0.92 -30.41 8.42
N THR A 44 -0.17 -30.80 7.78
CA THR A 44 -1.06 -29.90 7.05
C THR A 44 -1.49 -28.70 7.91
N ALA A 45 -1.59 -28.88 9.22
CA ALA A 45 -1.90 -27.83 10.18
C ALA A 45 -0.80 -26.74 10.28
N ALA A 46 0.48 -27.11 10.29
CA ALA A 46 1.57 -26.14 10.36
C ALA A 46 1.67 -25.28 9.09
N GLU A 47 1.46 -25.90 7.92
CA GLU A 47 1.37 -25.19 6.64
C GLU A 47 0.17 -24.23 6.62
N LYS A 48 -1.02 -24.72 6.96
CA LYS A 48 -2.23 -23.88 7.04
C LYS A 48 -2.04 -22.70 7.98
N SER A 49 -1.46 -22.91 9.16
CA SER A 49 -1.20 -21.84 10.13
C SER A 49 -0.26 -20.73 9.61
N PHE A 50 0.77 -21.08 8.84
CA PHE A 50 1.64 -20.08 8.21
C PHE A 50 0.87 -19.25 7.17
N PHE A 51 0.09 -19.91 6.32
CA PHE A 51 -0.67 -19.27 5.25
C PHE A 51 -1.86 -18.45 5.77
N GLU A 52 -2.48 -18.85 6.89
CA GLU A 52 -3.43 -18.03 7.65
C GLU A 52 -2.75 -16.76 8.17
N THR A 53 -1.56 -16.88 8.78
CA THR A 53 -0.80 -15.69 9.22
C THR A 53 -0.44 -14.78 8.05
N LEU A 54 -0.08 -15.34 6.89
CA LEU A 54 0.18 -14.56 5.68
C LEU A 54 -1.09 -13.84 5.20
N LYS A 55 -2.23 -14.53 5.22
CA LYS A 55 -3.53 -13.97 4.85
C LYS A 55 -3.90 -12.80 5.77
N ASP A 56 -3.73 -12.94 7.08
CA ASP A 56 -4.01 -11.88 8.05
C ASP A 56 -3.16 -10.62 7.77
N GLU A 57 -1.87 -10.80 7.50
CA GLU A 57 -1.00 -9.67 7.15
C GLU A 57 -1.41 -9.02 5.81
N VAL A 58 -1.89 -9.81 4.84
CA VAL A 58 -2.42 -9.29 3.57
C VAL A 58 -3.72 -8.53 3.78
N ASP A 59 -4.65 -9.06 4.58
CA ASP A 59 -5.94 -8.45 4.89
C ASP A 59 -5.73 -7.10 5.60
N LYS A 60 -4.78 -7.04 6.53
CA LYS A 60 -4.36 -5.79 7.18
C LYS A 60 -3.89 -4.74 6.16
N VAL A 61 -3.01 -5.13 5.23
CA VAL A 61 -2.50 -4.22 4.19
C VAL A 61 -3.60 -3.78 3.23
N GLU A 62 -4.52 -4.68 2.88
CA GLU A 62 -5.68 -4.36 2.04
C GLU A 62 -6.58 -3.34 2.71
N LEU A 63 -6.97 -3.59 3.96
CA LEU A 63 -7.84 -2.70 4.73
C LEU A 63 -7.25 -1.29 4.81
N PHE A 64 -6.00 -1.18 5.26
CA PHE A 64 -5.35 0.12 5.36
C PHE A 64 -5.20 0.81 4.00
N TYR A 65 -4.91 0.07 2.92
CA TYR A 65 -4.83 0.66 1.59
C TYR A 65 -6.17 1.24 1.13
N LEU A 66 -7.27 0.52 1.38
CA LEU A 66 -8.61 0.96 0.98
C LEU A 66 -9.03 2.20 1.78
N GLU A 67 -8.86 2.19 3.11
CA GLU A 67 -9.14 3.32 3.99
C GLU A 67 -8.32 4.55 3.58
N LEU A 68 -7.00 4.40 3.45
CA LEU A 68 -6.12 5.51 3.06
C LEU A 68 -6.47 6.07 1.67
N LEU A 69 -6.84 5.22 0.72
CA LEU A 69 -7.22 5.70 -0.61
C LEU A 69 -8.56 6.43 -0.58
N ASP A 70 -9.52 5.98 0.23
CA ASP A 70 -10.82 6.63 0.40
C ASP A 70 -10.66 8.01 1.05
N ASP A 71 -9.85 8.10 2.12
CA ASP A 71 -9.50 9.36 2.77
C ASP A 71 -8.87 10.35 1.78
N LEU A 72 -7.85 9.90 1.03
CA LEU A 72 -7.16 10.75 0.05
C LEU A 72 -8.08 11.20 -1.09
N ARG A 73 -9.04 10.37 -1.51
CA ARG A 73 -10.04 10.77 -2.51
C ARG A 73 -11.01 11.81 -1.96
N THR A 74 -11.48 11.58 -0.74
CA THR A 74 -12.40 12.47 -0.05
C THR A 74 -11.77 13.85 0.19
N ASP A 75 -10.52 13.87 0.66
CA ASP A 75 -9.73 15.08 0.83
C ASP A 75 -9.54 15.82 -0.50
N PHE A 76 -9.26 15.09 -1.58
CA PHE A 76 -9.09 15.70 -2.91
C PHE A 76 -10.39 16.35 -3.42
N GLN A 77 -11.53 15.67 -3.29
CA GLN A 77 -12.83 16.21 -3.66
C GLN A 77 -13.19 17.43 -2.80
N SER A 78 -12.91 17.37 -1.50
CA SER A 78 -13.12 18.49 -0.58
C SER A 78 -12.27 19.71 -0.95
N LEU A 79 -11.02 19.50 -1.37
CA LEU A 79 -10.13 20.55 -1.87
C LEU A 79 -10.67 21.23 -3.13
N ILE A 80 -11.15 20.44 -4.10
CA ILE A 80 -11.77 20.96 -5.32
C ILE A 80 -13.00 21.81 -4.97
N LEU A 81 -13.86 21.33 -4.09
CA LEU A 81 -15.07 22.06 -3.70
C LEU A 81 -14.73 23.37 -2.97
N GLN A 82 -13.74 23.34 -2.07
CA GLN A 82 -13.26 24.52 -1.37
C GLN A 82 -12.66 25.56 -2.32
N SER A 83 -11.93 25.14 -3.36
CA SER A 83 -11.38 26.09 -4.33
C SER A 83 -12.46 26.80 -5.14
N TYR A 84 -13.51 26.09 -5.57
CA TYR A 84 -14.62 26.70 -6.29
C TYR A 84 -15.40 27.68 -5.42
N ARG A 85 -15.66 27.34 -4.16
CA ARG A 85 -16.30 28.26 -3.21
C ARG A 85 -15.47 29.52 -3.00
N LEU A 86 -14.15 29.37 -2.85
CA LEU A 86 -13.23 30.47 -2.67
C LEU A 86 -13.18 31.41 -3.90
N GLN A 87 -13.29 30.86 -5.11
CA GLN A 87 -13.38 31.67 -6.33
C GLN A 87 -14.67 32.50 -6.39
N GLN A 88 -15.79 31.94 -5.94
CA GLN A 88 -17.09 32.62 -5.97
C GLN A 88 -17.23 33.65 -4.85
N HIS A 89 -16.72 33.31 -3.68
CA HIS A 89 -16.81 34.12 -2.47
C HIS A 89 -15.42 34.19 -1.82
N PRO A 90 -14.59 35.16 -2.23
CA PRO A 90 -13.29 35.42 -1.61
C PRO A 90 -13.49 35.90 -0.15
N SER A 91 -13.71 34.96 0.77
CA SER A 91 -13.80 35.21 2.21
C SER A 91 -12.48 34.84 2.90
N ALA A 92 -12.31 35.27 4.15
CA ALA A 92 -11.05 35.18 4.87
C ALA A 92 -10.49 33.75 5.10
N ALA A 93 -11.29 32.68 4.96
CA ALA A 93 -10.80 31.30 5.12
C ALA A 93 -11.66 30.22 4.40
N PRO A 94 -11.06 29.12 3.91
CA PRO A 94 -9.61 28.91 3.72
C PRO A 94 -9.07 29.78 2.57
N THR A 95 -7.80 30.15 2.61
CA THR A 95 -7.14 30.90 1.53
C THR A 95 -6.62 29.96 0.43
N PHE A 96 -6.28 30.51 -0.75
CA PHE A 96 -5.62 29.75 -1.81
C PHE A 96 -4.28 29.14 -1.34
N HIS A 97 -3.58 29.82 -0.42
CA HIS A 97 -2.35 29.29 0.16
C HIS A 97 -2.62 28.03 1.00
N ASP A 98 -3.65 28.06 1.84
CA ASP A 98 -4.05 26.90 2.66
C ASP A 98 -4.43 25.70 1.81
N LEU A 99 -5.18 25.94 0.72
CA LEU A 99 -5.57 24.89 -0.22
C LEU A 99 -4.35 24.29 -0.93
N ASN A 100 -3.38 25.12 -1.33
CA ASN A 100 -2.13 24.63 -1.94
C ASN A 100 -1.30 23.77 -0.98
N GLN A 101 -1.19 24.17 0.29
CA GLN A 101 -0.49 23.37 1.30
C GLN A 101 -1.15 22.00 1.50
N LYS A 102 -2.48 21.99 1.67
CA LYS A 102 -3.25 20.74 1.81
C LYS A 102 -3.11 19.84 0.58
N LEU A 103 -3.21 20.41 -0.62
CA LEU A 103 -3.02 19.66 -1.88
C LEU A 103 -1.59 19.10 -2.00
N HIS A 104 -0.58 19.85 -1.56
CA HIS A 104 0.80 19.37 -1.56
C HIS A 104 0.99 18.15 -0.64
N VAL A 105 0.40 18.19 0.57
CA VAL A 105 0.41 17.05 1.50
C VAL A 105 -0.29 15.84 0.89
N LEU A 106 -1.45 16.04 0.26
CA LEU A 106 -2.19 14.98 -0.43
C LEU A 106 -1.36 14.34 -1.55
N ILE A 107 -0.75 15.14 -2.42
CA ILE A 107 0.12 14.66 -3.51
C ILE A 107 1.31 13.87 -2.93
N LYS A 108 1.94 14.36 -1.86
CA LYS A 108 3.03 13.67 -1.19
C LYS A 108 2.58 12.31 -0.65
N ASN A 109 1.42 12.23 -0.02
CA ASN A 109 0.87 10.97 0.49
C ASN A 109 0.59 9.98 -0.66
N LEU A 110 0.00 10.43 -1.76
CA LEU A 110 -0.20 9.58 -2.95
C LEU A 110 1.12 9.05 -3.52
N GLU A 111 2.16 9.89 -3.60
CA GLU A 111 3.49 9.43 -4.02
C GLU A 111 4.02 8.37 -3.06
N LEU A 112 3.96 8.58 -1.75
CA LEU A 112 4.41 7.60 -0.76
C LEU A 112 3.66 6.26 -0.84
N VAL A 113 2.34 6.29 -1.11
CA VAL A 113 1.57 5.06 -1.37
C VAL A 113 2.11 4.33 -2.59
N LYS A 114 2.38 5.07 -3.68
CA LYS A 114 2.84 4.54 -4.96
C LYS A 114 4.28 4.02 -4.93
N THR A 115 5.19 4.74 -4.27
CA THR A 115 6.64 4.45 -4.30
C THR A 115 7.09 3.55 -3.16
N ASN A 116 6.45 3.65 -1.99
CA ASN A 116 6.89 2.94 -0.79
C ASN A 116 5.87 1.88 -0.39
N PHE A 117 4.63 2.27 -0.07
CA PHE A 117 3.65 1.36 0.53
C PHE A 117 3.35 0.12 -0.34
N ILE A 118 2.88 0.33 -1.58
CA ILE A 118 2.54 -0.79 -2.48
C ILE A 118 3.77 -1.65 -2.82
N PRO A 119 4.91 -1.09 -3.28
CA PRO A 119 6.03 -1.91 -3.73
C PRO A 119 6.69 -2.70 -2.59
N LEU A 120 6.88 -2.10 -1.42
CA LEU A 120 7.52 -2.77 -0.30
C LEU A 120 6.70 -3.95 0.21
N ASN A 121 5.38 -3.78 0.34
CA ASN A 121 4.47 -4.87 0.73
C ASN A 121 4.45 -5.99 -0.33
N LYS A 122 4.41 -5.66 -1.62
CA LYS A 122 4.49 -6.66 -2.71
C LYS A 122 5.78 -7.47 -2.63
N VAL A 123 6.92 -6.79 -2.43
CA VAL A 123 8.23 -7.46 -2.37
C VAL A 123 8.34 -8.34 -1.12
N ALA A 124 7.82 -7.90 0.02
CA ALA A 124 7.81 -8.70 1.25
C ALA A 124 7.08 -10.03 1.06
N ILE A 125 5.88 -10.00 0.48
CA ILE A 125 5.09 -11.20 0.19
C ILE A 125 5.79 -12.07 -0.86
N LYS A 126 6.24 -11.49 -1.98
CA LYS A 126 6.97 -12.26 -3.00
C LYS A 126 8.19 -12.97 -2.41
N LYS A 127 8.93 -12.32 -1.52
CA LYS A 127 10.13 -12.89 -0.89
C LYS A 127 9.78 -14.00 0.10
N VAL A 128 8.73 -13.84 0.92
CA VAL A 128 8.35 -14.89 1.87
C VAL A 128 7.78 -16.11 1.15
N CYS A 129 6.90 -15.92 0.16
CA CYS A 129 6.36 -17.02 -0.64
C CYS A 129 7.46 -17.73 -1.44
N LYS A 130 8.40 -16.99 -2.06
CA LYS A 130 9.56 -17.59 -2.75
C LYS A 130 10.44 -18.38 -1.78
N LYS A 131 10.63 -17.88 -0.56
CA LYS A 131 11.40 -18.58 0.47
C LYS A 131 10.71 -19.87 0.88
N HIS A 132 9.40 -19.85 1.10
CA HIS A 132 8.60 -21.05 1.38
C HIS A 132 8.71 -22.08 0.25
N ALA A 133 8.37 -21.68 -0.99
CA ALA A 133 8.37 -22.56 -2.16
C ALA A 133 9.73 -23.24 -2.42
N LYS A 134 10.84 -22.55 -2.12
CA LYS A 134 12.20 -23.12 -2.25
C LYS A 134 12.40 -24.39 -1.42
N TYR A 135 11.78 -24.48 -0.24
CA TYR A 135 11.92 -25.63 0.65
C TYR A 135 10.77 -26.63 0.52
N ALA A 136 9.59 -26.14 0.13
CA ALA A 136 8.40 -26.98 0.04
C ALA A 136 8.37 -27.92 -1.18
N GLY A 137 9.12 -27.64 -2.23
CA GLY A 137 9.18 -28.46 -3.46
C GLY A 137 9.92 -29.80 -3.35
N GLY A 138 10.26 -30.26 -2.14
CA GLY A 138 10.79 -31.61 -1.90
C GLY A 138 9.69 -32.68 -1.86
N SER A 139 10.08 -33.96 -1.84
CA SER A 139 9.22 -35.16 -1.86
C SER A 139 8.21 -35.30 -0.69
N GLY A 140 8.11 -34.31 0.21
CA GLY A 140 7.27 -34.34 1.41
C GLY A 140 6.02 -33.45 1.40
N SER A 141 5.76 -32.65 0.37
CA SER A 141 4.51 -31.87 0.30
C SER A 141 3.37 -32.68 -0.32
N SER A 142 2.22 -32.74 0.35
CA SER A 142 1.00 -33.27 -0.24
C SER A 142 0.49 -32.37 -1.38
N VAL A 143 -0.23 -32.97 -2.33
CA VAL A 143 -0.90 -32.26 -3.44
C VAL A 143 -1.93 -31.25 -2.90
N GLU A 144 -2.61 -31.56 -1.80
CA GLU A 144 -3.55 -30.64 -1.12
C GLU A 144 -2.85 -29.35 -0.69
N ILE A 145 -1.68 -29.47 -0.07
CA ILE A 145 -0.90 -28.33 0.42
C ILE A 145 -0.36 -27.52 -0.75
N GLU A 146 0.11 -28.15 -1.83
CA GLU A 146 0.53 -27.42 -3.03
C GLU A 146 -0.64 -26.63 -3.66
N ASN A 147 -1.81 -27.26 -3.81
CA ASN A 147 -3.00 -26.59 -4.34
C ASN A 147 -3.45 -25.42 -3.46
N TYR A 148 -3.44 -25.58 -2.13
CA TYR A 148 -3.78 -24.51 -1.20
C TYR A 148 -2.85 -23.29 -1.34
N ARG A 149 -1.55 -23.54 -1.52
CA ARG A 149 -0.53 -22.49 -1.72
C ARG A 149 -0.71 -21.73 -3.02
N ILE A 150 -0.97 -22.44 -4.11
CA ILE A 150 -1.28 -21.87 -5.41
C ILE A 150 -2.53 -20.99 -5.30
N THR A 151 -3.60 -21.51 -4.69
CA THR A 151 -4.87 -20.79 -4.51
C THR A 151 -4.68 -19.49 -3.73
N ILE A 152 -4.05 -19.53 -2.54
CA ILE A 152 -3.84 -18.30 -1.76
C ILE A 152 -2.98 -17.29 -2.52
N THR A 153 -1.88 -17.76 -3.12
CA THR A 153 -1.00 -16.86 -3.86
C THR A 153 -1.74 -16.20 -5.03
N LYS A 154 -2.58 -16.95 -5.73
CA LYS A 154 -3.42 -16.45 -6.82
C LYS A 154 -4.45 -15.44 -6.31
N THR A 155 -5.20 -15.78 -5.25
CA THR A 155 -6.17 -14.88 -4.60
C THR A 155 -5.52 -13.57 -4.16
N ILE A 156 -4.35 -13.61 -3.52
CA ILE A 156 -3.61 -12.39 -3.14
C ILE A 156 -3.29 -11.53 -4.37
N GLN A 157 -2.93 -12.13 -5.49
CA GLN A 157 -2.51 -11.40 -6.69
C GLN A 157 -3.69 -10.85 -7.51
N GLU A 158 -4.82 -11.58 -7.52
CA GLU A 158 -5.94 -11.33 -8.43
C GLU A 158 -7.11 -10.58 -7.77
N GLU A 159 -7.27 -10.70 -6.46
CA GLU A 159 -8.43 -10.15 -5.73
C GLU A 159 -8.07 -8.91 -4.91
N ARG A 160 -6.81 -8.73 -4.52
CA ARG A 160 -6.37 -7.59 -3.69
C ARG A 160 -6.23 -6.32 -4.51
N ALA A 161 -6.93 -5.25 -4.13
CA ALA A 161 -6.99 -4.02 -4.91
C ALA A 161 -5.60 -3.38 -5.03
N TRP A 162 -4.88 -3.28 -3.90
CA TRP A 162 -3.52 -2.73 -3.86
C TRP A 162 -2.53 -3.57 -4.68
N TRP A 163 -2.78 -4.88 -4.80
CA TRP A 163 -1.93 -5.77 -5.57
C TRP A 163 -2.17 -5.64 -7.07
N LYS A 164 -3.41 -5.79 -7.52
CA LYS A 164 -3.73 -5.90 -8.95
C LYS A 164 -3.64 -4.55 -9.65
N LYS A 165 -4.42 -3.57 -9.19
CA LYS A 165 -4.56 -2.26 -9.84
C LYS A 165 -4.09 -1.08 -9.00
N GLY A 166 -3.67 -1.30 -7.76
CA GLY A 166 -3.45 -0.20 -6.81
C GLY A 166 -2.47 0.86 -7.31
N LYS A 167 -1.35 0.45 -7.92
CA LYS A 167 -0.39 1.41 -8.48
C LYS A 167 -1.00 2.26 -9.61
N THR A 168 -1.87 1.67 -10.44
CA THR A 168 -2.58 2.36 -11.52
C THR A 168 -3.57 3.35 -10.94
N ILE A 169 -4.42 2.91 -10.01
CA ILE A 169 -5.44 3.74 -9.36
C ILE A 169 -4.80 4.96 -8.67
N VAL A 170 -3.72 4.74 -7.91
CA VAL A 170 -2.99 5.83 -7.25
C VAL A 170 -2.32 6.75 -8.28
N SER A 171 -1.85 6.22 -9.41
CA SER A 171 -1.24 7.05 -10.47
C SER A 171 -2.24 7.93 -11.19
N GLU A 172 -3.48 7.45 -11.39
CA GLU A 172 -4.59 8.22 -11.95
C GLU A 172 -4.97 9.37 -11.02
N LEU A 173 -5.22 9.08 -9.74
CA LEU A 173 -5.55 10.10 -8.75
C LEU A 173 -4.41 11.12 -8.57
N LEU A 174 -3.16 10.67 -8.58
CA LEU A 174 -1.98 11.54 -8.54
C LEU A 174 -1.90 12.45 -9.77
N LYS A 175 -2.26 11.95 -10.95
CA LYS A 175 -2.31 12.76 -12.18
C LYS A 175 -3.39 13.83 -12.07
N GLU A 176 -4.58 13.47 -11.60
CA GLU A 176 -5.68 14.41 -11.36
C GLU A 176 -5.28 15.49 -10.35
N ALA A 177 -4.68 15.10 -9.21
CA ALA A 177 -4.23 16.03 -8.18
C ALA A 177 -3.16 17.01 -8.69
N LYS A 178 -2.19 16.53 -9.49
CA LYS A 178 -1.17 17.39 -10.10
C LYS A 178 -1.74 18.33 -11.16
N ASN A 179 -2.71 17.86 -11.95
CA ASN A 179 -3.41 18.73 -12.89
C ASN A 179 -4.18 19.82 -12.15
N PHE A 180 -4.88 19.45 -11.07
CA PHE A 180 -5.61 20.40 -10.24
C PHE A 180 -4.67 21.39 -9.53
N GLN A 181 -3.47 20.97 -9.13
CA GLN A 181 -2.46 21.88 -8.58
C GLN A 181 -2.13 23.01 -9.55
N TRP A 182 -2.01 22.72 -10.85
CA TRP A 182 -1.80 23.74 -11.87
C TRP A 182 -2.97 24.72 -11.96
N GLU A 183 -4.20 24.21 -11.92
CA GLU A 183 -5.39 25.07 -11.92
C GLU A 183 -5.46 25.94 -10.66
N LEU A 184 -5.21 25.38 -9.48
CA LEU A 184 -5.19 26.12 -8.23
C LEU A 184 -4.13 27.23 -8.22
N CYS A 185 -2.96 26.99 -8.82
CA CYS A 185 -1.94 28.03 -9.03
C CYS A 185 -2.46 29.17 -9.90
N LYS A 186 -3.14 28.89 -11.02
CA LYS A 186 -3.76 29.93 -11.86
C LYS A 186 -4.80 30.74 -11.10
N MET A 187 -5.65 30.06 -10.32
CA MET A 187 -6.67 30.73 -9.49
C MET A 187 -6.01 31.66 -8.46
N THR A 188 -4.92 31.21 -7.85
CA THR A 188 -4.13 31.99 -6.90
C THR A 188 -3.57 33.25 -7.54
N ILE A 189 -2.95 33.13 -8.72
CA ILE A 189 -2.37 34.27 -9.45
C ILE A 189 -3.45 35.27 -9.84
N LYS A 190 -4.58 34.80 -10.37
CA LYS A 190 -5.71 35.65 -10.74
C LYS A 190 -6.22 36.43 -9.53
N HIS A 191 -6.43 35.76 -8.40
CA HIS A 191 -6.88 36.40 -7.17
C HIS A 191 -5.94 37.51 -6.69
N TYR A 192 -4.62 37.29 -6.72
CA TYR A 192 -3.66 38.32 -6.37
C TYR A 192 -3.63 39.47 -7.38
N HIS A 193 -3.82 39.20 -8.67
CA HIS A 193 -3.90 40.26 -9.68
C HIS A 193 -5.14 41.15 -9.47
N ASP A 194 -6.30 40.55 -9.19
CA ASP A 194 -7.55 41.26 -8.91
C ASP A 194 -7.49 42.10 -7.61
N MET A 195 -6.50 41.86 -6.75
CA MET A 195 -6.25 42.63 -5.51
C MET A 195 -5.28 43.81 -5.71
N ILE A 196 -4.62 43.93 -6.86
CA ILE A 196 -3.73 45.06 -7.15
C ILE A 196 -4.61 46.21 -7.69
N PRO A 197 -4.65 47.39 -7.01
CA PRO A 197 -5.46 48.54 -7.42
C PRO A 197 -5.08 49.13 -8.78
#